data_AF-A0A7K6EWQ3-F1
#
_entry.id   AF-A0A7K6EWQ3-F1
#
_cell.length_a   1.000
_cell.length_b   1.000
_cell.length_c   1.000
_cell.angle_alpha   90.00
_cell.angle_beta   90.00
_cell.angle_gamma   90.00
#
_symmetry.space_group_name_H-M   'P 1'
#
loop_
_entity.id
_entity.type
_entity.pdbx_description
1 polymer ?
#
loop_
_entity_poly.entity_id
_entity_poly.type
_entity_poly.pdbx_seq_one_letter_code
_entity_poly.pdbx_strand_id
1 'polypeptide(L)' 'GNRLAPSVFLLPPPPEELSTPRRTLSLTCLVRGFAPEHVDVQWQRNQETLQNTPNSPDSG' A
#
# COMPACT_ATOMS: atom_id res chain seq x y z
N GLY A 1 9.36 27.25 0.12
CA GLY A 1 8.05 26.58 0.19
C GLY A 1 8.05 25.66 1.40
N ASN A 2 6.96 25.66 2.18
CA ASN A 2 6.83 24.84 3.38
C ASN A 2 6.74 23.35 2.99
N ARG A 3 7.79 22.58 3.32
CA ARG A 3 7.81 21.13 3.12
C ARG A 3 7.42 20.44 4.42
N LEU A 4 6.45 19.54 4.35
CA LEU A 4 5.99 18.77 5.51
C LEU A 4 6.24 17.29 5.24
N ALA A 5 6.88 16.61 6.19
CA ALA A 5 7.13 15.19 6.10
C ALA A 5 5.81 14.40 6.27
N PRO A 6 5.57 13.35 5.47
CA PRO A 6 4.36 12.54 5.60
C PRO A 6 4.37 11.72 6.88
N SER A 7 3.18 11.59 7.47
CA SER A 7 2.88 10.48 8.36
C SER A 7 2.38 9.30 7.53
N VAL A 8 2.98 8.12 7.73
CA VAL A 8 2.67 6.90 6.97
C VAL A 8 2.16 5.83 7.92
N PHE A 9 1.02 5.24 7.57
CA PHE A 9 0.41 4.15 8.32
C PHE A 9 0.10 2.98 7.38
N LEU A 10 0.53 1.79 7.75
CA LEU A 10 0.17 0.55 7.06
C LEU A 10 -1.02 -0.07 7.78
N LEU A 11 -2.17 -0.10 7.11
CA LEU A 11 -3.39 -0.67 7.66
C LEU A 11 -3.51 -2.15 7.23
N PRO A 12 -3.83 -3.05 8.17
CA PRO A 12 -4.02 -4.46 7.86
C PRO A 12 -5.31 -4.68 7.04
N PRO A 13 -5.50 -5.87 6.46
CA PRO A 13 -6.77 -6.23 5.85
C PRO A 13 -7.90 -6.14 6.88
N PRO A 14 -9.11 -5.72 6.48
CA PRO A 14 -10.25 -5.67 7.38
C PRO A 14 -10.60 -7.07 7.90
N PRO A 15 -11.13 -7.19 9.13
CA PRO A 15 -11.42 -8.49 9.74
C PRO A 15 -12.31 -9.41 8.88
N GLU A 16 -13.25 -8.83 8.14
CA GLU A 16 -14.18 -9.56 7.27
C GLU A 16 -13.46 -10.25 6.09
N GLU A 17 -12.33 -9.68 5.64
CA GLU A 17 -11.48 -10.26 4.61
C GLU A 17 -10.66 -11.43 5.16
N LEU A 18 -10.26 -11.35 6.43
CA LEU A 18 -9.51 -12.40 7.13
C LEU A 18 -10.41 -13.57 7.56
N SER A 19 -11.68 -13.31 7.86
CA SER A 19 -12.63 -14.33 8.33
C SER A 19 -13.26 -15.15 7.21
N THR A 20 -13.16 -14.68 5.95
CA THR A 20 -13.72 -15.35 4.79
C THR A 20 -12.59 -16.04 4.01
N PRO A 21 -12.72 -17.30 3.55
CA PRO A 21 -11.72 -17.93 2.70
C PRO A 21 -11.59 -17.15 1.38
N ARG A 22 -10.53 -16.36 1.25
CA ARG A 22 -10.22 -15.55 0.07
C ARG A 22 -8.81 -15.87 -0.40
N ARG A 23 -8.59 -15.75 -1.71
CA ARG A 23 -7.28 -15.98 -2.33
C ARG A 23 -6.35 -14.76 -2.20
N THR A 24 -6.93 -13.59 -1.96
CA THR A 24 -6.23 -12.32 -1.92
C THR A 24 -6.66 -11.53 -0.70
N LEU A 25 -5.73 -10.73 -0.18
CA LEU A 25 -5.92 -9.81 0.94
C LEU A 25 -5.52 -8.40 0.51
N SER A 26 -6.23 -7.39 1.02
CA SER A 26 -5.91 -6.00 0.78
C SER A 26 -5.02 -5.41 1.89
N LEU A 27 -3.96 -4.70 1.50
CA LEU A 27 -3.17 -3.85 2.39
C LEU A 27 -3.33 -2.40 1.96
N THR A 28 -3.53 -1.50 2.91
CA THR A 28 -3.73 -0.08 2.61
C THR A 28 -2.60 0.75 3.21
N CYS A 29 -1.96 1.58 2.37
CA CYS A 29 -0.98 2.57 2.80
C CYS A 29 -1.66 3.94 2.91
N LEU A 30 -1.79 4.47 4.13
CA LEU A 30 -2.35 5.79 4.39
C LEU A 30 -1.22 6.80 4.59
N VAL A 31 -1.12 7.78 3.69
CA VAL A 31 -0.13 8.86 3.71
C VAL A 31 -0.85 10.18 3.96
N ARG A 32 -0.48 10.93 5.01
CA ARG A 32 -1.14 12.20 5.36
C ARG A 32 -0.19 13.25 5.93
N GLY A 33 -0.64 14.51 5.91
CA GLY A 33 0.06 15.62 6.57
C GLY A 33 1.33 16.08 5.86
N PHE A 34 1.42 15.90 4.55
CA PHE A 34 2.61 16.22 3.75
C PHE A 34 2.37 17.36 2.77
N ALA A 35 3.46 18.00 2.35
CA ALA A 35 3.46 19.05 1.34
C ALA A 35 4.82 19.07 0.60
N PRO A 36 4.86 19.26 -0.74
CA PRO A 36 3.71 19.38 -1.65
C PRO A 36 2.93 18.07 -1.80
N GLU A 37 1.75 18.12 -2.44
CA GLU A 37 0.82 16.99 -2.57
C GLU A 37 1.32 15.82 -3.43
N HIS A 38 2.46 15.96 -4.09
CA HIS A 38 3.05 14.90 -4.91
C HIS A 38 3.82 13.89 -4.05
N VAL A 39 3.44 12.61 -4.15
CA VAL A 39 4.07 11.49 -3.46
C VAL A 39 4.09 10.24 -4.34
N ASP A 40 5.20 9.51 -4.30
CA ASP A 40 5.34 8.19 -4.91
C ASP A 40 5.31 7.11 -3.83
N VAL A 41 4.53 6.05 -4.06
CA VAL A 41 4.39 4.91 -3.14
C VAL A 41 4.81 3.64 -3.85
N GLN A 42 5.68 2.86 -3.22
CA GLN A 42 6.20 1.61 -3.74
C GLN A 42 6.06 0.50 -2.69
N TRP A 43 5.47 -0.62 -3.09
CA TRP A 43 5.37 -1.80 -2.24
C TRP A 43 6.61 -2.69 -2.40
N GLN A 44 7.03 -3.30 -1.29
CA GLN A 44 8.11 -4.26 -1.27
C GLN A 44 7.69 -5.51 -0.50
N ARG A 45 8.11 -6.68 -0.97
CA ARG A 45 7.98 -7.96 -0.27
C ARG A 45 9.38 -8.50 -0.06
N ASN A 46 9.79 -8.71 1.19
CA ASN A 46 11.13 -9.20 1.53
C ASN A 46 12.26 -8.37 0.89
N GLN A 47 12.13 -7.04 0.90
CA GLN A 47 13.08 -6.09 0.27
C GLN A 47 13.10 -6.10 -1.27
N GLU A 48 12.29 -6.94 -1.91
CA GLU A 48 12.10 -6.92 -3.36
C GLU A 48 10.92 -6.01 -3.72
N THR A 49 11.16 -5.12 -4.68
CA THR A 49 10.12 -4.22 -5.20
C THR A 49 9.05 -5.02 -5.92
N LEU A 50 7.79 -4.85 -5.52
CA LEU A 50 6.66 -5.34 -6.29
C LEU A 50 6.49 -4.43 -7.52
N GLN A 51 6.50 -5.01 -8.71
CA GLN A 51 6.24 -4.26 -9.93
C GLN A 51 4.76 -3.85 -9.95
N ASN A 52 4.52 -2.54 -9.85
CA ASN A 52 3.19 -1.95 -9.92
C ASN A 52 2.73 -1.91 -11.39
N THR A 53 2.47 -3.08 -12.01
CA THR A 53 1.87 -3.14 -13.35
C THR A 53 0.37 -3.39 -13.23
N PRO A 54 -0.48 -2.67 -13.99
CA PRO A 54 -1.93 -2.89 -13.97
C PRO A 54 -2.38 -4.31 -14.38
N ASN A 55 -1.48 -5.16 -14.87
CA ASN A 55 -1.74 -6.52 -15.40
C ASN A 55 -0.61 -7.51 -15.05
N SER A 56 -0.06 -7.51 -13.83
CA SER A 56 0.81 -8.61 -13.38
C SER A 56 -0.03 -9.81 -12.92
N PRO A 57 0.25 -11.05 -13.37
CA PRO A 57 -0.56 -12.23 -13.14
C PRO A 57 -0.24 -12.96 -11.83
N ASP A 58 0.07 -12.26 -10.74
CA ASP A 58 0.24 -12.90 -9.41
C ASP A 58 -1.10 -13.16 -8.71
N SER A 59 -2.14 -13.41 -9.50
CA SER A 59 -3.43 -13.95 -9.05
C SER A 59 -3.66 -15.30 -9.70
N GLY A 60 -2.97 -16.33 -9.20
CA GLY A 60 -3.12 -17.72 -9.65
C GLY A 60 -2.03 -18.64 -9.13
#